data_AF-A0A0A9E7Z6-F1
#
_entry.id   AF-A0A0A9E7Z6-F1
#
_cell.length_a   1.000
_cell.length_b   1.000
_cell.length_c   1.000
_cell.angle_alpha   90.00
_cell.angle_beta   90.00
_cell.angle_gamma   90.00
#
_symmetry.space_group_name_H-M   'P 1'
#
loop_
_entity.id
_entity.type
_entity.pdbx_description
1 polymer ?
#
loop_
_entity_poly.entity_id
_entity_poly.type
_entity_poly.pdbx_seq_one_letter_code
_entity_poly.pdbx_strand_id
1 'polypeptide(L)'
;MVGNAVTDDYHDYLGTFEYWWTHGLISDKTYHNLKATCLLDSSMHPSPECVKNLNLASAEEGNIDPYSLYTKPCNDTSSLKLGLGGRYVSFFFPF
;
A
#
# COMPACT_ATOMS: atom_id res chain seq x y z
N MET A 1 7.27 -23.67 -3.28
CA MET A 1 6.03 -22.90 -3.52
C MET A 1 6.15 -21.62 -2.73
N VAL A 2 5.76 -20.48 -3.31
CA VAL A 2 5.84 -19.15 -2.71
C VAL A 2 4.47 -18.50 -2.84
N GLY A 3 3.95 -17.88 -1.77
CA GLY A 3 2.64 -17.22 -1.76
C GLY A 3 2.78 -15.76 -1.35
N ASN A 4 2.09 -14.86 -2.08
CA ASN A 4 2.06 -13.41 -1.86
C ASN A 4 3.45 -12.79 -1.57
N ALA A 5 4.47 -13.23 -2.32
CA ALA A 5 5.81 -12.68 -2.18
C ALA A 5 6.02 -11.48 -3.11
N VAL A 6 6.93 -10.58 -2.72
CA VAL A 6 7.52 -9.59 -3.61
C VAL A 6 8.48 -10.35 -4.52
N THR A 7 8.27 -10.15 -5.81
CA THR A 7 9.01 -10.79 -6.87
C THR A 7 9.85 -9.78 -7.63
N ASP A 8 9.29 -8.61 -7.91
CA ASP A 8 9.91 -7.54 -8.66
C ASP A 8 9.19 -6.22 -8.36
N ASP A 9 9.95 -5.23 -7.88
CA ASP A 9 9.40 -3.95 -7.41
C ASP A 9 8.47 -3.29 -8.45
N TYR A 10 8.83 -3.33 -9.74
CA TYR A 10 8.04 -2.71 -10.81
C TYR A 10 6.68 -3.39 -11.00
N HIS A 11 6.68 -4.72 -11.15
CA HIS A 11 5.45 -5.48 -11.39
C HIS A 11 4.58 -5.54 -10.13
N ASP A 12 5.20 -5.64 -8.95
CA ASP A 12 4.49 -5.64 -7.68
C ASP A 12 3.81 -4.30 -7.43
N TYR A 13 4.47 -3.17 -7.73
CA TYR A 13 3.84 -1.86 -7.64
C TYR A 13 2.71 -1.68 -8.65
N LEU A 14 2.92 -2.06 -9.90
CA LEU A 14 1.89 -1.96 -10.94
C LEU A 14 0.64 -2.76 -10.55
N GLY A 15 0.82 -4.01 -10.13
CA GLY A 15 -0.26 -4.90 -9.71
C GLY A 15 -0.96 -4.41 -8.45
N THR A 16 -0.21 -3.90 -7.47
CA THR A 16 -0.77 -3.37 -6.22
C THR A 16 -1.66 -2.15 -6.48
N PHE A 17 -1.20 -1.18 -7.27
CA PHE A 17 -1.98 0.02 -7.56
C PHE A 17 -3.23 -0.30 -8.39
N GLU A 18 -3.13 -1.23 -9.35
CA GLU A 18 -4.28 -1.68 -10.13
C GLU A 18 -5.28 -2.46 -9.27
N TYR A 19 -4.80 -3.28 -8.34
CA TYR A 19 -5.64 -3.98 -7.37
C TYR A 19 -6.43 -2.99 -6.50
N TRP A 20 -5.77 -2.00 -5.90
CA TRP A 20 -6.44 -0.97 -5.10
C TRP A 20 -7.48 -0.19 -5.89
N TRP A 21 -7.17 0.20 -7.12
CA TRP A 21 -8.08 0.97 -7.97
C TRP A 21 -9.31 0.15 -8.39
N THR A 22 -9.11 -1.09 -8.83
CA THR A 22 -10.22 -1.98 -9.25
C THR A 22 -11.11 -2.42 -8.08
N HIS A 23 -10.59 -2.40 -6.86
CA HIS A 23 -11.35 -2.67 -5.63
C HIS A 23 -11.97 -1.41 -5.01
N GLY A 24 -11.82 -0.25 -5.65
CA GLY A 24 -12.43 1.01 -5.20
C GLY A 24 -11.82 1.57 -3.91
N LEU A 25 -10.57 1.20 -3.59
CA LEU A 25 -9.85 1.67 -2.41
C LEU A 25 -9.22 3.05 -2.61
N ILE A 26 -8.85 3.38 -3.86
CA ILE A 26 -8.18 4.64 -4.22
C ILE A 26 -8.90 5.34 -5.37
N SER A 27 -8.74 6.67 -5.44
CA SER A 27 -9.26 7.46 -6.54
C SER A 27 -8.41 7.34 -7.80
N ASP A 28 -9.01 7.59 -8.98
CA ASP A 28 -8.32 7.59 -10.28
C ASP A 28 -7.11 8.54 -10.30
N LYS A 29 -7.25 9.69 -9.63
CA LYS A 29 -6.16 10.66 -9.47
C LYS A 29 -5.00 10.09 -8.66
N THR A 30 -5.30 9.42 -7.55
CA THR A 30 -4.27 8.77 -6.71
C THR A 30 -3.59 7.64 -7.47
N TYR A 31 -4.34 6.83 -8.21
CA TYR A 31 -3.82 5.77 -9.08
C TYR A 31 -2.81 6.30 -10.12
N HIS A 32 -3.17 7.38 -10.83
CA HIS A 32 -2.27 7.99 -11.81
C HIS A 32 -1.01 8.59 -11.17
N ASN A 33 -1.14 9.24 -10.02
CA ASN A 33 -0.01 9.82 -9.30
C ASN A 33 0.96 8.74 -8.79
N LEU A 34 0.44 7.66 -8.21
CA LEU A 34 1.23 6.53 -7.75
C LEU A 34 2.01 5.88 -8.90
N LYS A 35 1.36 5.68 -10.05
CA LYS A 35 2.04 5.14 -11.23
C LYS A 35 3.16 6.05 -11.74
N ALA A 36 2.97 7.37 -11.69
CA ALA A 36 3.96 8.33 -12.14
C ALA A 36 5.18 8.41 -11.20
N THR A 37 4.97 8.31 -9.88
CA THR A 37 6.04 8.55 -8.89
C THR A 37 6.70 7.29 -8.36
N CYS A 38 5.98 6.16 -8.25
CA CYS A 38 6.45 4.99 -7.52
C CYS A 38 6.90 3.82 -8.41
N LEU A 39 6.51 3.74 -9.69
CA LEU A 39 6.79 2.55 -10.51
C LEU A 39 8.28 2.24 -10.71
N LEU A 40 9.14 3.27 -10.67
CA LEU A 40 10.58 3.13 -10.86
C LEU A 40 11.36 3.19 -9.54
N ASP A 41 10.66 3.36 -8.41
CA ASP A 41 11.26 3.37 -7.09
C ASP A 41 11.38 1.95 -6.55
N SER A 42 12.29 1.76 -5.59
CA SER A 42 12.39 0.49 -4.87
C SER A 42 11.37 0.44 -3.72
N SER A 43 10.77 -0.73 -3.50
CA SER A 43 9.86 -0.96 -2.38
C SER A 43 10.52 -0.72 -1.03
N MET A 44 11.83 -0.96 -0.93
CA MET A 44 12.58 -0.76 0.31
C MET A 44 13.00 0.70 0.52
N HIS A 45 13.12 1.47 -0.56
CA HIS A 45 13.61 2.85 -0.55
C HIS A 45 12.78 3.75 -1.47
N PRO A 46 11.50 4.00 -1.15
CA PRO A 46 10.65 4.87 -1.96
C PRO A 46 11.10 6.33 -1.89
N SER A 47 10.96 7.06 -2.99
CA SER A 47 11.23 8.50 -3.01
C SER A 47 10.26 9.27 -2.09
N PRO A 48 10.62 10.48 -1.63
CA PRO A 48 9.73 11.31 -0.82
C PRO A 48 8.39 11.61 -1.50
N GLU A 49 8.37 11.71 -2.83
CA GLU A 49 7.15 11.91 -3.61
C GLU A 49 6.28 10.66 -3.62
N CYS A 50 6.88 9.47 -3.79
CA CYS A 50 6.18 8.21 -3.68
C CYS A 50 5.56 8.02 -2.29
N VAL A 51 6.32 8.30 -1.21
CA VAL A 51 5.81 8.22 0.17
C VAL A 51 4.60 9.14 0.39
N LYS A 52 4.62 10.34 -0.18
CA LYS A 52 3.49 11.28 -0.09
C LYS A 52 2.23 10.72 -0.75
N ASN A 53 2.36 10.13 -1.94
CA ASN A 53 1.22 9.54 -2.66
C ASN A 53 0.73 8.25 -1.99
N LEU A 54 1.63 7.43 -1.43
CA LEU A 54 1.25 6.26 -0.63
C LEU A 54 0.47 6.65 0.63
N ASN A 55 0.88 7.71 1.33
CA ASN A 55 0.12 8.22 2.47
C ASN A 55 -1.26 8.75 2.07
N LEU A 56 -1.40 9.32 0.87
CA LEU A 56 -2.71 9.73 0.34
C LEU A 56 -3.60 8.52 0.08
N ALA A 57 -3.06 7.46 -0.54
CA ALA A 57 -3.79 6.21 -0.77
C ALA A 57 -4.28 5.58 0.53
N SER A 58 -3.42 5.53 1.56
CA SER A 58 -3.81 5.05 2.89
C SER A 58 -4.97 5.83 3.51
N ALA A 59 -4.97 7.15 3.31
CA ALA A 59 -6.04 8.00 3.81
C ALA A 59 -7.36 7.77 3.06
N GLU A 60 -7.30 7.41 1.77
CA GLU A 60 -8.47 7.03 0.96
C GLU A 60 -9.02 5.64 1.34
N GLU A 61 -8.14 4.68 1.63
CA GLU A 61 -8.49 3.33 2.09
C GLU A 61 -9.26 3.33 3.42
N GLY A 62 -8.89 4.20 4.35
CA GLY A 62 -9.53 4.32 5.65
C GLY A 62 -9.23 3.16 6.60
N ASN A 63 -10.21 2.75 7.40
CA ASN A 63 -10.02 1.74 8.45
C ASN A 63 -10.36 0.32 7.97
N ILE A 64 -9.64 -0.16 6.96
CA ILE A 64 -9.77 -1.50 6.38
C ILE A 64 -8.49 -2.28 6.67
N ASP A 65 -8.58 -3.61 6.81
CA ASP A 65 -7.41 -4.48 6.89
C ASP A 65 -6.80 -4.68 5.49
N PRO A 66 -5.58 -4.17 5.20
CA PRO A 66 -4.96 -4.28 3.88
C PRO A 66 -4.58 -5.72 3.51
N TYR A 67 -4.50 -6.64 4.49
CA TYR A 67 -4.25 -8.06 4.22
C TYR A 67 -5.54 -8.83 3.90
N SER A 68 -6.71 -8.28 4.26
CA SER A 68 -7.99 -8.96 4.07
C SER A 68 -9.18 -7.99 4.02
N LEU A 69 -9.46 -7.47 2.81
CA LEU A 69 -10.45 -6.41 2.54
C LEU A 69 -11.87 -6.70 3.05
N TYR A 70 -12.29 -7.96 3.06
CA TYR A 70 -13.67 -8.36 3.38
C TYR A 70 -13.84 -8.91 4.80
N THR A 71 -12.79 -8.87 5.61
CA THR A 71 -12.87 -9.28 7.02
C THR A 71 -13.02 -8.07 7.93
N LYS A 72 -13.55 -8.30 9.13
CA LYS A 72 -13.65 -7.23 10.12
C LYS A 72 -12.25 -6.98 10.68
N PRO A 73 -11.80 -5.71 10.75
CA PRO A 73 -10.55 -5.38 11.41
C PRO A 73 -10.62 -5.80 12.89
N CYS A 74 -9.48 -6.18 13.46
CA CYS A 74 -9.40 -6.55 14.87
C CYS A 74 -9.81 -5.36 15.74
N ASN A 75 -10.66 -5.60 16.74
CA ASN A 75 -11.20 -4.55 17.61
C ASN A 75 -10.21 -4.11 18.71
N ASP A 76 -8.98 -4.59 18.65
CA ASP A 76 -7.91 -4.18 19.55
C ASP A 76 -7.35 -2.84 19.05
N THR A 77 -7.57 -1.78 19.84
CA THR A 77 -7.06 -0.42 19.57
C THR A 77 -5.55 -0.35 19.39
N SER A 78 -4.79 -1.38 19.79
CA SER A 78 -3.36 -1.49 19.51
C SER A 78 -3.07 -1.90 18.06
N SER A 79 -3.95 -2.70 17.44
CA SER A 79 -3.84 -3.12 16.02
C SER A 79 -4.30 -2.02 15.05
N LEU A 80 -5.28 -1.20 15.47
CA LEU A 80 -5.77 -0.02 14.75
C LEU A 80 -4.81 1.18 14.87
N LYS A 81 -3.90 1.13 15.86
CA LYS A 81 -2.81 2.10 16.07
C LYS A 81 -1.52 1.72 15.34
N LEU A 82 -1.61 1.02 14.21
CA LEU A 82 -0.75 1.42 13.10
C LEU A 82 -1.23 2.78 12.58
N GLY A 83 -1.08 3.82 13.41
CA GLY A 83 -0.88 5.14 12.84
C GLY A 83 0.29 4.96 11.88
N LEU A 84 0.07 5.27 10.61
CA LEU A 84 1.11 5.36 9.58
C LEU A 84 2.06 6.53 9.89
N GLY A 85 2.58 6.58 11.11
CA GLY A 85 3.81 7.28 11.46
C GLY A 85 4.96 6.57 10.76
N GLY A 86 5.11 6.85 9.46
CA GLY A 86 6.31 6.56 8.68
C GLY A 86 6.65 5.09 8.44
N ARG A 87 5.67 4.21 8.19
CA ARG A 87 5.92 2.75 8.03
C ARG A 87 5.21 2.04 6.87
N TYR A 88 4.88 2.72 5.76
CA TYR A 88 4.90 2.01 4.47
C TYR A 88 6.29 1.37 4.20
N VAL A 89 7.32 1.81 4.94
CA VAL A 89 8.69 1.31 4.94
C VAL A 89 8.91 0.08 5.87
N SER A 90 7.89 -0.50 6.52
CA SER A 90 8.14 -1.65 7.44
C SER A 90 7.05 -2.72 7.57
N PHE A 91 6.02 -2.76 6.70
CA PHE A 91 5.05 -3.86 6.70
C PHE A 91 4.87 -4.57 5.34
N PHE A 92 5.60 -4.14 4.31
CA PHE A 92 5.93 -4.99 3.17
C PHE A 92 7.22 -5.76 3.53
N PHE A 93 7.06 -7.06 3.85
CA PHE A 93 8.10 -8.07 4.13
C PHE A 93 8.74 -8.06 5.54
N PRO A 94 8.40 -9.03 6.41
CA PRO A 94 9.39 -9.68 7.26
C PRO A 94 10.00 -10.86 6.46
N PHE A 95 10.89 -10.52 5.53
CA PHE A 95 12.09 -11.29 5.20
C PHE A 95 13.15 -10.32 4.70
#